data_AF-A0A929HYA1-F1
#
_entry.id   AF-A0A929HYA1-F1
#
_cell.length_a   1.000
_cell.length_b   1.000
_cell.length_c   1.000
_cell.angle_alpha   90.00
_cell.angle_beta   90.00
_cell.angle_gamma   90.00
#
_symmetry.space_group_name_H-M   'P 1'
#
loop_
_entity.id
_entity.type
_entity.pdbx_description
1 polymer ?
#
loop_
_entity_poly.entity_id
_entity_poly.type
_entity_poly.pdbx_seq_one_letter_code
_entity_poly.pdbx_strand_id
1 'polypeptide(L)' 'MMFVYVIKSKVSGRIYVGHTRDIDMRLDYHNSGYVESTKLDRPWDLIAIEEYEDR' A
#
# COMPACT_ATOMS: atom_id res chain seq x y z
N MET A 1 -2.72 11.73 12.53
CA MET A 1 -2.15 10.37 12.63
C MET A 1 -1.98 9.85 11.22
N MET A 2 -0.78 9.41 10.90
CA MET A 2 -0.34 9.09 9.56
C MET A 2 0.32 7.72 9.57
N PHE A 3 -0.05 6.87 8.62
CA PHE A 3 0.57 5.56 8.45
C PHE A 3 1.52 5.60 7.28
N VAL A 4 2.77 5.17 7.50
CA VAL A 4 3.69 4.80 6.44
C VAL A 4 3.57 3.29 6.25
N TYR A 5 3.35 2.84 5.03
CA TYR A 5 3.13 1.43 4.74
C TYR A 5 4.02 0.93 3.62
N VAL A 6 4.28 -0.38 3.67
CA VAL A 6 5.03 -1.11 2.66
C VAL A 6 4.20 -2.28 2.19
N ILE A 7 3.93 -2.32 0.89
CA ILE A 7 3.24 -3.42 0.23
C ILE A 7 4.16 -4.10 -0.77
N LYS A 8 3.96 -5.41 -0.96
CA LYS A 8 4.71 -6.23 -1.91
C LYS A 8 3.78 -6.91 -2.89
N SER A 9 4.11 -6.81 -4.17
CA SER A 9 3.42 -7.55 -5.24
C SER A 9 3.69 -9.04 -5.09
N LYS A 10 2.63 -9.86 -5.13
CA LYS A 10 2.77 -11.33 -5.25
C LYS A 10 3.26 -11.76 -6.63
N VAL A 11 3.09 -10.93 -7.65
CA VAL A 11 3.36 -11.28 -9.04
C VAL A 11 4.80 -10.93 -9.41
N SER A 12 5.19 -9.66 -9.23
CA SER A 12 6.51 -9.18 -9.63
C SER A 12 7.50 -9.13 -8.47
N GLY A 13 7.04 -9.33 -7.24
CA GLY A 13 7.87 -9.15 -6.04
C GLY A 13 8.22 -7.68 -5.75
N ARG A 14 7.69 -6.75 -6.55
CA ARG A 14 7.93 -5.31 -6.43
C ARG A 14 7.45 -4.81 -5.07
N ILE A 15 8.24 -3.91 -4.49
CA ILE A 15 7.91 -3.25 -3.22
C ILE A 15 7.43 -1.84 -3.54
N TYR A 16 6.32 -1.44 -2.91
CA TYR A 16 5.81 -0.08 -2.96
C TYR A 16 5.71 0.45 -1.53
N VAL A 17 6.21 1.67 -1.34
CA VAL A 17 6.16 2.39 -0.07
C VAL A 17 5.29 3.61 -0.27
N GLY A 18 4.33 3.81 0.63
CA GLY A 18 3.43 4.94 0.58
C GLY A 18 3.06 5.41 1.97
N HIS A 19 2.24 6.45 2.02
CA HIS A 19 1.66 6.94 3.26
C HIS A 19 0.16 7.19 3.08
N THR A 20 -0.59 7.05 4.15
CA THR A 20 -2.05 7.20 4.16
C THR A 20 -2.55 7.47 5.57
N ARG A 21 -3.76 8.02 5.70
CA ARG A 21 -4.48 8.08 6.98
C ARG A 21 -5.36 6.87 7.24
N ASP A 22 -5.59 6.06 6.20
CA ASP A 22 -6.43 4.87 6.22
C ASP A 22 -5.72 3.78 5.39
N ILE A 23 -5.19 2.76 6.07
CA ILE A 23 -4.42 1.69 5.43
C ILE A 23 -5.32 0.65 4.76
N ASP A 24 -6.47 0.35 5.34
CA ASP A 24 -7.39 -0.67 4.84
C ASP A 24 -7.99 -0.21 3.51
N MET A 25 -8.50 1.03 3.47
CA MET A 25 -8.97 1.64 2.24
C MET A 25 -7.85 1.69 1.20
N ARG A 26 -6.64 2.09 1.60
CA ARG A 26 -5.53 2.21 0.66
C ARG A 26 -5.12 0.88 0.04
N LEU A 27 -5.06 -0.19 0.83
CA LEU A 27 -4.74 -1.52 0.36
C LEU A 27 -5.82 -2.05 -0.60
N ASP A 28 -7.09 -1.79 -0.32
CA ASP A 28 -8.20 -2.14 -1.21
C ASP A 28 -8.09 -1.39 -2.55
N TYR A 29 -7.76 -0.09 -2.56
CA TYR A 29 -7.54 0.66 -3.80
C TYR A 29 -6.42 0.07 -4.67
N HIS A 30 -5.32 -0.34 -4.05
CA HIS A 30 -4.21 -1.01 -4.76
C HIS A 30 -4.64 -2.35 -5.35
N ASN A 31 -5.40 -3.17 -4.60
CA ASN A 31 -5.85 -4.50 -5.04
C ASN A 31 -7.05 -4.44 -6.01
N SER A 32 -7.87 -3.41 -5.94
CA SER A 32 -8.95 -3.14 -6.89
C SER A 32 -8.45 -2.53 -8.20
N GLY A 33 -7.20 -2.05 -8.24
CA GLY A 33 -6.54 -1.56 -9.47
C GLY A 33 -6.90 -0.14 -9.83
N TYR A 34 -7.43 0.63 -8.88
CA TYR A 34 -7.70 2.06 -9.05
C TYR A 34 -6.42 2.89 -9.22
N VAL A 35 -5.28 2.36 -8.78
CA VAL A 35 -3.99 3.04 -8.88
C VAL A 35 -3.24 2.55 -10.12
N GLU A 36 -3.24 3.37 -11.17
CA GLU A 36 -2.66 3.09 -12.50
C GLU A 36 -1.24 2.50 -12.44
N SER A 37 -0.37 3.06 -11.59
CA SER A 37 1.03 2.66 -11.47
C SER A 37 1.26 1.32 -10.75
N THR A 38 0.25 0.81 -10.05
CA THR A 38 0.34 -0.42 -9.24
C THR A 38 -0.67 -1.48 -9.67
N LYS A 39 -1.60 -1.17 -10.58
CA LYS A 39 -2.64 -2.10 -11.03
C LYS A 39 -2.12 -3.33 -11.77
N LEU A 40 -0.95 -3.24 -12.40
CA LEU A 40 -0.34 -4.35 -13.15
C LEU A 40 0.34 -5.38 -12.24
N ASP A 41 0.70 -4.95 -11.04
CA ASP A 41 1.49 -5.73 -10.07
C ASP A 41 0.59 -6.31 -8.96
N ARG A 42 -0.73 -6.33 -9.16
CA ARG A 42 -1.69 -6.92 -8.21
C ARG A 42 -1.62 -8.45 -8.24
N PRO A 43 -1.97 -9.14 -7.15
CA PRO A 43 -2.36 -8.60 -5.84
C PRO A 43 -1.15 -8.19 -4.99
N TRP A 44 -1.38 -7.23 -4.10
CA TRP A 44 -0.44 -6.65 -3.15
C TRP A 44 -0.74 -7.13 -1.73
N ASP A 45 0.30 -7.57 -1.03
CA ASP A 45 0.26 -7.85 0.41
C ASP A 45 0.88 -6.71 1.20
N LEU A 46 0.28 -6.37 2.34
CA LEU A 46 0.89 -5.50 3.34
C LEU A 46 1.99 -6.29 4.08
N ILE A 47 3.24 -5.80 4.01
CA ILE A 47 4.39 -6.44 4.66
C ILE A 47 4.91 -5.65 5.86
N ALA A 48 4.66 -4.34 5.90
CA ALA A 48 4.99 -3.49 7.04
C ALA A 48 4.07 -2.27 7.11
N ILE A 49 3.82 -1.79 8.31
CA ILE A 49 3.13 -0.54 8.60
C ILE A 49 3.77 0.10 9.82
N GLU A 50 3.94 1.42 9.77
CA GLU A 50 4.38 2.24 10.89
C GLU A 50 3.44 3.43 11.05
N GLU A 51 3.14 3.76 12.30
CA GLU A 51 2.23 4.82 12.68
C GLU A 51 3.02 6.03 13.21
N TYR A 52 2.61 7.21 12.77
CA TYR A 52 3.21 8.48 13.13
C TYR A 52 2.13 9.46 13.60
N GLU A 53 2.37 10.10 14.73
CA GLU A 53 1.55 11.21 15.18
C GLU A 53 1.88 12.46 14.33
N ASP A 54 0.85 13.20 13.91
CA ASP A 54 1.07 14.51 13.28
C ASP A 54 1.65 15.45 14.34
N ARG A 55 2.74 16.13 14.00
CA ARG A 55 3.45 17.04 14.91
C ARG A 55 2.78 18.41 15.03
#